data_AF-A0A8H6BZZ4-F1
#
_entry.id   AF-A0A8H6BZZ4-F1
#
_cell.length_a   1.000
_cell.length_b   1.000
_cell.length_c   1.000
_cell.angle_alpha   90.00
_cell.angle_beta   90.00
_cell.angle_gamma   90.00
#
_symmetry.space_group_name_H-M   'P 1'
#
loop_
_entity.id
_entity.type
_entity.pdbx_description
1 polymer ?
#
loop_
_entity_poly.entity_id
_entity_poly.type
_entity_poly.pdbx_seq_one_letter_code
_entity_poly.pdbx_strand_id
1 'polypeptide(L)'
;MVQEELSLFRITTGNRPILHTKQQANHQNDPESDDEEIYEGVTIIRPIKGIDPELTSCLESSFCQNYPRSKLQILFCVDDPNDPSIPIIQKLIAKYPTVDAQILTSESYNSQTKTSDDHYGPNPKS
;
A
#
# COMPACT_ATOMS: atom_id res chain seq x y z
N MET A 1 35.25 28.35 -19.24
CA MET A 1 34.58 29.61 -18.87
C MET A 1 33.39 29.19 -18.04
N VAL A 2 33.48 29.46 -16.74
CA VAL A 2 32.53 29.04 -15.71
C VAL A 2 31.39 30.05 -15.64
N GLN A 3 30.17 29.55 -15.40
CA GLN A 3 28.97 30.25 -14.90
C GLN A 3 28.04 29.09 -14.48
N GLU A 4 28.09 28.55 -13.26
CA GLU A 4 27.66 29.12 -11.97
C GLU A 4 26.30 29.80 -12.06
N GLU A 5 25.25 29.12 -11.59
CA GLU A 5 24.22 29.72 -10.73
C GLU A 5 23.71 28.62 -9.79
N LEU A 6 24.18 28.71 -8.56
CA LEU A 6 23.75 27.95 -7.39
C LEU A 6 22.44 28.57 -6.90
N SER A 7 21.33 27.83 -6.94
CA SER A 7 20.20 28.13 -6.05
C SER A 7 20.30 27.27 -4.80
N LEU A 8 20.83 27.89 -3.77
CA LEU A 8 21.02 27.40 -2.41
C LEU A 8 19.87 27.91 -1.54
N PHE A 9 19.09 27.03 -0.90
CA PHE A 9 18.45 27.30 0.42
C PHE A 9 18.06 25.94 1.05
N ARG A 10 18.84 25.40 2.01
CA ARG A 10 18.68 25.50 3.49
C ARG A 10 17.34 24.89 3.98
N ILE A 11 17.23 23.99 4.97
CA ILE A 11 18.12 23.50 6.04
C ILE A 11 17.57 22.15 6.58
N THR A 12 18.51 21.28 6.91
CA THR A 12 18.54 20.13 7.85
C THR A 12 17.26 19.62 8.53
N THR A 13 17.02 18.32 8.39
CA THR A 13 17.09 17.33 9.49
C THR A 13 17.55 15.97 8.95
N GLY A 14 18.65 15.43 9.50
CA GLY A 14 18.91 13.97 9.56
C GLY A 14 19.47 13.26 8.31
N ASN A 15 20.79 13.29 8.14
CA ASN A 15 21.59 12.52 7.17
C ASN A 15 21.22 11.02 7.01
N ARG A 16 21.30 10.54 5.76
CA ARG A 16 22.28 9.49 5.37
C ARG A 16 22.85 9.82 3.97
N PRO A 17 24.17 9.92 3.78
CA PRO A 17 24.75 10.13 2.46
C PRO A 17 24.84 8.79 1.72
N ILE A 18 24.19 8.66 0.56
CA ILE A 18 24.40 7.53 -0.35
C ILE A 18 25.44 7.98 -1.39
N LEU A 19 26.67 7.51 -1.21
CA LEU A 19 27.75 7.67 -2.18
C LEU A 19 27.40 6.89 -3.45
N HIS A 20 26.96 7.56 -4.51
CA HIS A 20 26.89 6.97 -5.83
C HIS A 20 28.23 7.19 -6.54
N THR A 21 29.05 6.14 -6.61
CA THR A 21 30.12 6.07 -7.61
C THR A 21 29.46 5.74 -8.95
N LYS A 22 29.62 6.64 -9.95
CA LYS A 22 29.17 6.35 -11.32
C LYS A 22 30.18 5.41 -11.95
N GLN A 23 29.87 4.13 -12.05
CA GLN A 23 30.46 3.25 -13.05
C GLN A 23 29.51 3.16 -14.24
N GLN A 24 29.92 3.79 -15.34
CA GLN A 24 29.28 3.66 -16.64
C GLN A 24 29.57 2.28 -17.21
N ALA A 25 28.53 1.51 -17.50
CA ALA A 25 28.59 0.40 -18.43
C ALA A 25 27.36 0.46 -19.35
N ASN A 26 27.62 0.64 -20.64
CA ASN A 26 26.65 0.64 -21.73
C ASN A 26 25.75 -0.60 -21.70
N HIS A 27 24.43 -0.40 -21.69
CA HIS A 27 23.51 -1.35 -22.31
C HIS A 27 22.36 -0.61 -22.99
N GLN A 28 22.00 -1.14 -24.16
CA GLN A 28 21.05 -0.63 -25.15
C GLN A 28 19.73 -0.12 -24.55
N ASN A 29 19.25 1.00 -25.09
CA ASN A 29 18.01 1.69 -24.72
C ASN A 29 16.74 0.86 -25.04
N ASP A 30 16.02 0.44 -24.01
CA ASP A 30 14.56 0.26 -24.05
C ASP A 30 13.92 1.52 -23.39
N PRO A 31 12.85 2.12 -23.93
CA PRO A 31 12.34 3.41 -23.46
C PRO A 31 11.37 3.32 -22.26
N GLU A 32 11.32 2.20 -21.54
CA GLU A 32 10.46 2.02 -20.37
C GLU A 32 11.30 1.81 -19.11
N SER A 33 11.66 2.88 -18.39
CA SER A 33 11.76 2.88 -16.90
C SER A 33 12.65 4.02 -16.39
N ASP A 34 12.09 5.20 -16.17
CA ASP A 34 12.70 6.17 -15.23
C ASP A 34 11.69 6.64 -14.16
N ASP A 35 10.38 6.46 -14.37
CA ASP A 35 9.35 6.94 -13.42
C ASP A 35 9.16 6.01 -12.21
N GLU A 36 9.41 4.70 -12.34
CA GLU A 36 9.26 3.71 -11.25
C GLU A 36 10.30 3.90 -10.12
N GLU A 37 11.43 4.55 -10.41
CA GLU A 37 12.52 4.75 -9.45
C GLU A 37 12.21 5.86 -8.43
N ILE A 38 11.20 6.70 -8.70
CA ILE A 38 10.80 7.83 -7.85
C ILE A 38 9.75 7.42 -6.80
N TYR A 39 9.08 6.27 -6.97
CA TYR A 39 7.99 5.83 -6.09
C TYR A 39 8.44 4.88 -4.97
N GLU A 40 8.05 5.20 -3.74
CA GLU A 40 8.22 4.33 -2.57
C GLU A 40 7.16 3.21 -2.54
N GLY A 41 7.38 2.15 -1.76
CA GLY A 41 6.36 1.13 -1.54
C GLY A 41 5.22 1.67 -0.67
N VAL A 42 3.97 1.44 -1.09
CA VAL A 42 2.77 1.88 -0.37
C VAL A 42 1.85 0.69 -0.10
N THR A 43 1.40 0.58 1.15
CA THR A 43 0.39 -0.41 1.57
C THR A 43 -0.89 0.30 1.99
N ILE A 44 -2.02 -0.05 1.37
CA ILE A 44 -3.36 0.35 1.77
C ILE A 44 -3.92 -0.70 2.73
N ILE A 45 -4.26 -0.29 3.95
CA ILE A 45 -4.95 -1.14 4.92
C ILE A 45 -6.43 -0.76 4.95
N ARG A 46 -7.32 -1.71 4.67
CA ARG A 46 -8.78 -1.51 4.70
C ARG A 46 -9.44 -2.44 5.71
N PRO A 47 -9.88 -1.93 6.88
CA PRO A 47 -10.73 -2.70 7.78
C PRO A 47 -12.13 -2.86 7.16
N ILE A 48 -12.65 -4.08 7.16
CA ILE A 48 -13.93 -4.45 6.56
C ILE A 48 -14.82 -5.11 7.63
N LYS A 49 -16.09 -4.75 7.63
CA LYS A 49 -17.11 -5.39 8.45
C LYS A 49 -18.47 -5.34 7.76
N GLY A 50 -19.04 -6.51 7.50
CA GLY A 50 -20.34 -6.65 6.85
C GLY A 50 -20.36 -6.21 5.38
N ILE A 51 -21.58 -6.12 4.84
CA ILE A 51 -21.84 -5.75 3.45
C ILE A 51 -22.69 -4.49 3.38
N ASP A 52 -22.41 -3.67 2.38
CA ASP A 52 -23.17 -2.49 1.97
C ASP A 52 -23.39 -2.58 0.44
N PRO A 53 -24.50 -2.03 -0.11
CA PRO A 53 -24.73 -2.04 -1.55
C PRO A 53 -23.56 -1.49 -2.38
N GLU A 54 -22.84 -0.48 -1.86
CA GLU A 54 -21.70 0.16 -2.54
C GLU A 54 -20.34 -0.40 -2.10
N LEU A 55 -20.32 -1.50 -1.33
CA LEU A 55 -19.08 -2.09 -0.86
C LEU A 55 -18.18 -2.48 -2.04
N THR A 56 -18.73 -3.10 -3.08
CA THR A 56 -17.92 -3.58 -4.22
C THR A 56 -17.22 -2.42 -4.93
N SER A 57 -17.95 -1.34 -5.25
CA SER A 57 -17.40 -0.17 -5.94
C SER A 57 -16.35 0.53 -5.07
N CYS A 58 -16.62 0.65 -3.76
CA CYS A 58 -15.69 1.21 -2.79
C CYS A 58 -14.38 0.41 -2.70
N LEU A 59 -14.44 -0.92 -2.65
CA LEU A 59 -13.25 -1.78 -2.60
C LEU A 59 -12.50 -1.78 -3.94
N GLU A 60 -13.21 -1.81 -5.05
CA GLU A 60 -12.63 -1.76 -6.39
C GLU A 60 -11.81 -0.48 -6.61
N SER A 61 -12.22 0.65 -6.02
CA SER A 61 -11.46 1.90 -6.10
C SER A 61 -10.01 1.75 -5.63
N SER A 62 -9.73 0.86 -4.66
CA SER A 62 -8.37 0.61 -4.17
C SER A 62 -7.47 -0.09 -5.18
N PHE A 63 -8.03 -0.81 -6.15
CA PHE A 63 -7.27 -1.44 -7.24
C PHE A 63 -7.03 -0.48 -8.41
N CYS A 64 -7.85 0.56 -8.54
CA CYS A 64 -7.81 1.54 -9.63
C CYS A 64 -6.98 2.79 -9.32
N GLN A 65 -6.03 2.69 -8.38
CA GLN A 65 -5.16 3.81 -8.02
C GLN A 65 -4.21 4.15 -9.17
N ASN A 66 -3.94 5.45 -9.34
CA ASN A 66 -2.90 5.92 -10.26
C ASN A 66 -1.52 5.82 -9.58
N TYR A 67 -1.14 4.59 -9.21
CA TYR A 67 0.12 4.25 -8.55
C TYR A 67 0.74 3.01 -9.23
N PRO A 68 2.08 2.91 -9.32
CA PRO A 68 2.76 1.70 -9.76
C PRO A 68 2.25 0.44 -9.07
N ARG A 69 1.76 -0.53 -9.86
CA ARG A 69 1.20 -1.78 -9.32
C ARG A 69 2.26 -2.64 -8.62
N SER A 70 3.50 -2.57 -9.10
CA SER A 70 4.72 -3.17 -8.52
C SER A 70 5.04 -2.67 -7.09
N LYS A 71 4.54 -1.47 -6.74
CA LYS A 71 4.82 -0.78 -5.46
C LYS A 71 3.59 -0.64 -4.58
N LEU A 72 2.44 -1.16 -5.01
CA LEU A 72 1.16 -1.05 -4.31
C LEU A 72 0.78 -2.40 -3.70
N GLN A 73 0.54 -2.40 -2.40
CA GLN A 73 -0.05 -3.53 -1.68
C GLN A 73 -1.41 -3.13 -1.07
N ILE A 74 -2.36 -4.04 -1.05
CA ILE A 74 -3.68 -3.84 -0.43
C ILE A 74 -3.96 -4.98 0.55
N LEU A 75 -4.22 -4.62 1.81
CA LEU A 75 -4.55 -5.56 2.88
C LEU A 75 -5.99 -5.30 3.34
N PHE A 76 -6.86 -6.27 3.09
CA PHE A 76 -8.25 -6.24 3.57
C PHE A 76 -8.33 -6.96 4.92
N CYS A 77 -8.50 -6.20 6.00
CA CYS A 77 -8.60 -6.75 7.34
C CYS A 77 -10.06 -7.04 7.67
N VAL A 78 -10.40 -8.32 7.80
CA VAL A 78 -11.75 -8.80 8.11
C VAL A 78 -11.71 -9.48 9.46
N ASP A 79 -12.52 -9.02 10.43
CA ASP A 79 -12.51 -9.61 11.77
C ASP A 79 -13.11 -11.04 11.77
N ASP A 80 -14.31 -11.20 11.20
CA ASP A 80 -14.98 -12.50 11.08
C ASP A 80 -14.50 -13.27 9.83
N PRO A 81 -13.88 -14.46 9.97
CA PRO A 81 -13.50 -15.29 8.83
C PRO A 81 -14.69 -15.80 8.00
N ASN A 82 -15.93 -15.64 8.51
CA ASN A 82 -17.17 -15.94 7.80
C ASN A 82 -17.91 -14.67 7.32
N ASP A 83 -17.24 -13.51 7.31
CA ASP A 83 -17.87 -12.26 6.89
C ASP A 83 -18.36 -12.35 5.41
N PRO A 84 -19.60 -11.92 5.12
CA PRO A 84 -20.16 -11.98 3.77
C PRO A 84 -19.43 -11.11 2.73
N SER A 85 -18.52 -10.21 3.16
CA SER A 85 -17.65 -9.44 2.26
C SER A 85 -16.51 -10.25 1.64
N ILE A 86 -16.07 -11.35 2.27
CA ILE A 86 -14.92 -12.15 1.82
C ILE A 86 -15.07 -12.61 0.36
N PRO A 87 -16.21 -13.20 -0.08
CA PRO A 87 -16.39 -13.59 -1.47
C PRO A 87 -16.33 -12.41 -2.45
N ILE A 88 -16.70 -11.20 -2.03
CA ILE A 88 -16.62 -9.99 -2.87
C ILE A 88 -15.15 -9.59 -3.03
N ILE A 89 -14.39 -9.57 -1.94
CA ILE A 89 -12.96 -9.25 -1.95
C ILE A 89 -12.18 -10.26 -2.79
N GLN A 90 -12.46 -11.56 -2.65
CA GLN A 90 -11.83 -12.61 -3.45
C GLN A 90 -12.08 -12.43 -4.96
N LYS A 91 -13.30 -12.04 -5.36
CA LYS A 91 -13.62 -11.73 -6.76
C LYS A 91 -12.80 -10.54 -7.27
N LEU A 92 -12.60 -9.51 -6.46
CA LEU A 92 -11.78 -8.36 -6.83
C LEU A 92 -10.29 -8.72 -6.95
N ILE A 93 -9.75 -9.50 -6.01
CA ILE A 93 -8.37 -10.00 -6.09
C ILE A 93 -8.16 -10.80 -7.38
N ALA A 94 -9.09 -11.70 -7.72
CA ALA A 94 -9.05 -12.46 -8.97
C ALA A 94 -9.19 -11.58 -10.22
N LYS A 95 -9.93 -10.48 -10.13
CA LYS A 95 -10.10 -9.50 -11.23
C LYS A 95 -8.84 -8.68 -11.49
N TYR A 96 -8.02 -8.43 -10.46
CA TYR A 96 -6.81 -7.59 -10.54
C TYR A 96 -5.54 -8.36 -10.09
N PRO A 97 -5.13 -9.41 -10.81
CA PRO A 97 -4.03 -10.29 -10.39
C PRO A 97 -2.64 -9.62 -10.38
N THR A 98 -2.51 -8.44 -10.97
CA THR A 98 -1.26 -7.68 -11.04
C THR A 98 -1.00 -6.78 -9.83
N VAL A 99 -1.96 -6.68 -8.90
CA VAL A 99 -1.83 -5.90 -7.65
C VAL A 99 -1.62 -6.87 -6.50
N ASP A 100 -0.65 -6.62 -5.63
CA ASP A 100 -0.45 -7.43 -4.42
C ASP A 100 -1.60 -7.16 -3.45
N ALA A 101 -2.56 -8.08 -3.35
CA ALA A 101 -3.77 -7.92 -2.56
C ALA A 101 -4.11 -9.18 -1.77
N GLN A 102 -4.38 -9.02 -0.47
CA GLN A 102 -4.57 -10.13 0.46
C GLN A 102 -5.69 -9.84 1.47
N ILE A 103 -6.32 -10.92 1.96
CA ILE A 103 -7.29 -10.86 3.07
C ILE A 103 -6.56 -11.29 4.35
N LEU A 104 -6.65 -10.48 5.39
CA LEU A 104 -6.15 -10.77 6.71
C LEU A 104 -7.34 -10.98 7.66
N THR A 105 -7.33 -12.07 8.41
CA THR A 105 -8.34 -12.38 9.43
C THR A 105 -7.73 -12.42 10.82
N SER A 106 -8.49 -12.04 11.86
CA SER A 106 -7.98 -12.12 13.25
C SER A 106 -7.81 -13.57 13.68
N GLU A 107 -6.63 -13.90 14.25
CA GLU A 107 -6.36 -15.21 14.88
C GLU A 107 -7.17 -15.40 16.17
N SER A 108 -7.55 -14.30 16.81
CA SER A 108 -8.26 -14.25 18.10
C SER A 108 -9.78 -14.06 17.92
N TYR A 109 -10.33 -14.32 16.73
CA TYR A 109 -11.76 -14.13 16.48
C TYR A 109 -12.61 -15.09 17.33
N ASN A 110 -13.47 -14.53 18.20
CA ASN A 110 -14.39 -15.31 18.99
C ASN A 110 -15.74 -15.43 18.27
N SER A 111 -16.08 -16.64 17.82
CA SER A 111 -17.33 -16.90 17.07
C SER A 111 -18.61 -16.73 17.90
N GLN A 112 -18.53 -16.78 19.24
CA GLN A 112 -19.68 -16.59 20.13
C GLN A 112 -20.02 -15.12 20.30
N THR A 113 -19.00 -14.26 20.47
CA THR A 113 -19.18 -12.82 20.66
C THR A 113 -19.15 -12.04 19.34
N LYS A 114 -18.69 -12.67 18.25
CA LYS A 114 -18.47 -12.07 16.92
C LYS A 114 -17.51 -10.88 16.93
N THR A 115 -16.49 -10.96 17.79
CA THR A 115 -15.46 -9.94 17.94
C THR A 115 -14.12 -10.60 18.22
N SER A 116 -13.02 -10.03 17.74
CA SER A 116 -11.70 -10.32 18.28
C SER A 116 -11.59 -9.86 19.74
N ASP A 117 -10.97 -10.67 20.60
CA ASP A 117 -10.69 -10.30 22.01
C ASP A 117 -9.55 -9.27 22.16
N ASP A 118 -9.03 -8.74 21.04
CA ASP A 118 -7.98 -7.72 20.97
C ASP A 118 -8.53 -6.33 21.39
N HIS A 119 -8.83 -6.21 22.69
CA HIS A 119 -9.28 -4.98 23.33
C HIS A 119 -8.11 -4.00 23.49
N TYR A 120 -7.71 -3.35 22.39
CA TYR A 120 -6.91 -2.13 22.50
C TYR A 120 -7.79 -1.05 23.16
N GLY A 121 -7.60 -0.89 24.46
CA GLY A 121 -8.28 0.13 25.25
C GLY A 121 -8.17 1.53 24.64
N PRO A 122 -8.98 2.50 25.10
CA PRO A 122 -9.02 3.84 24.52
C PRO A 122 -7.61 4.41 24.38
N ASN A 123 -7.22 4.78 23.15
CA ASN A 123 -5.97 5.46 22.86
C ASN A 123 -5.79 6.60 23.88
N PRO A 124 -4.74 6.58 24.72
CA PRO A 124 -4.56 7.59 25.75
C PRO A 124 -4.56 8.96 25.07
N LYS A 125 -5.55 9.78 25.37
CA LYS A 125 -5.47 11.19 24.99
C LYS A 125 -4.43 11.81 25.92
N SER A 126 -3.27 12.12 25.35
CA SER A 126 -2.31 13.08 25.93
C SER A 126 -2.93 14.46 26.03
#